data_AF-A0A3N9N8I3-F1
#
_entry.id   AF-A0A3N9N8I3-F1
#
_cell.length_a   1.000
_cell.length_b   1.000
_cell.length_c   1.000
_cell.angle_alpha   90.00
_cell.angle_beta   90.00
_cell.angle_gamma   90.00
#
_symmetry.space_group_name_H-M   'P 1'
#
loop_
_entity.id
_entity.type
_entity.pdbx_description
1 polymer ?
#
loop_
_entity_poly.entity_id
_entity_poly.type
_entity_poly.pdbx_seq_one_letter_code
_entity_poly.pdbx_strand_id
1 'polypeptide(L)'
;MSENRIKKVLLTLGVLVLLIFCLAPFLWMLVISFSGNTDFLTAGSSLKLTWENYQDIIFNSSLPLFHYLKNSLIVSAVSALFATLFATLSAYAITRFSFPGKIIIPVTMLA
;
A
#
# COMPACT_ATOMS: atom_id res chain seq x y z
N MET A 1 11.69 31.04 -23.30
CA MET A 1 10.56 30.11 -23.59
C MET A 1 10.99 28.62 -23.63
N SER A 2 12.23 28.29 -24.04
CA SER A 2 12.75 26.91 -24.09
C SER A 2 13.13 26.32 -22.72
N GLU A 3 13.62 27.11 -21.76
CA GLU A 3 13.99 26.61 -20.42
C GLU A 3 12.82 25.97 -19.68
N ASN A 4 11.62 26.55 -19.74
CA ASN A 4 10.44 25.95 -19.14
C ASN A 4 10.03 24.64 -19.84
N ARG A 5 10.28 24.50 -21.15
CA ARG A 5 10.04 23.24 -21.87
C ARG A 5 11.05 22.18 -21.46
N ILE A 6 12.34 22.53 -21.35
CA ILE A 6 13.40 21.59 -20.93
C ILE A 6 13.16 21.13 -19.49
N LYS A 7 12.87 22.04 -18.56
CA LYS A 7 12.51 21.70 -17.17
C LYS A 7 11.30 20.77 -17.11
N LYS A 8 10.26 21.05 -17.89
CA LYS A 8 9.06 20.20 -17.95
C LYS A 8 9.38 18.79 -18.48
N VAL A 9 10.17 18.69 -19.56
CA VAL A 9 10.58 17.41 -20.13
C VAL A 9 11.42 16.61 -19.14
N LEU A 10 12.40 17.24 -18.46
CA LEU A 10 13.22 16.59 -17.44
C LEU A 10 12.38 16.12 -16.25
N LEU A 11 11.45 16.93 -15.77
CA LEU A 11 10.53 16.54 -14.69
C LEU A 11 9.63 15.38 -15.12
N THR A 12 9.06 15.43 -16.32
CA THR A 12 8.23 14.34 -16.85
C THR A 12 9.03 13.04 -16.99
N LEU A 13 10.25 13.10 -17.52
CA LEU A 13 11.14 11.94 -17.60
C LEU A 13 11.50 11.40 -16.21
N GLY A 14 11.82 12.28 -15.26
CA GLY A 14 12.11 11.90 -13.89
C GLY A 14 10.94 11.20 -13.20
N VAL A 15 9.71 11.73 -13.37
CA VAL A 15 8.48 11.10 -12.86
C VAL A 15 8.24 9.75 -13.54
N LEU A 16 8.44 9.63 -14.85
CA LEU A 16 8.29 8.35 -15.55
C LEU A 16 9.27 7.30 -15.06
N VAL A 17 10.54 7.67 -14.86
CA VAL A 17 11.56 6.75 -14.33
C VAL A 17 11.20 6.29 -12.91
N LEU A 18 10.82 7.21 -12.03
CA LEU A 18 10.38 6.88 -10.67
C LEU A 18 9.14 5.98 -10.67
N LEU A 19 8.18 6.27 -11.55
CA LEU A 19 6.97 5.46 -11.70
C LEU A 19 7.32 4.04 -12.13
N ILE A 20 8.16 3.87 -13.16
CA ILE A 20 8.60 2.54 -13.61
C ILE A 20 9.34 1.81 -12.50
N PHE A 21 10.23 2.48 -11.79
CA PHE A 21 10.97 1.91 -10.67
C PHE A 21 10.03 1.43 -9.54
N CYS A 22 9.05 2.25 -9.17
CA CYS A 22 8.05 1.91 -8.16
C CYS A 22 7.11 0.79 -8.62
N LEU A 23 6.74 0.74 -9.91
CA LEU A 23 5.84 -0.29 -10.45
C LEU A 23 6.55 -1.61 -10.77
N ALA A 24 7.87 -1.60 -11.03
CA ALA A 24 8.64 -2.80 -11.35
C ALA A 24 8.40 -3.97 -10.38
N PRO A 25 8.46 -3.81 -9.05
CA PRO A 25 8.18 -4.91 -8.12
C PRO A 25 6.73 -5.40 -8.18
N PHE A 26 5.76 -4.52 -8.44
CA PHE A 26 4.35 -4.91 -8.58
C PHE A 26 4.11 -5.69 -9.87
N LEU A 27 4.73 -5.27 -10.98
CA LEU A 27 4.67 -6.00 -12.24
C LEU A 27 5.28 -7.39 -12.10
N TRP A 28 6.40 -7.49 -11.39
CA TRP A 28 7.03 -8.78 -11.08
C TRP A 28 6.13 -9.68 -10.23
N MET A 29 5.50 -9.11 -9.20
CA MET A 29 4.52 -9.84 -8.37
C MET A 29 3.34 -10.37 -9.19
N LEU A 30 2.89 -9.60 -10.18
CA LEU A 30 1.80 -9.97 -11.08
C LEU A 30 2.21 -11.12 -12.04
N VAL A 31 3.47 -11.16 -12.48
CA VAL A 31 3.99 -12.29 -13.26
C VAL A 31 4.05 -13.55 -12.40
N ILE A 32 4.54 -13.43 -11.17
CA ILE A 32 4.64 -14.56 -10.23
C ILE A 32 3.26 -15.10 -9.85
N SER A 33 2.24 -14.25 -9.71
CA SER A 33 0.90 -14.73 -9.34
C SER A 33 0.29 -15.68 -10.38
N PHE A 34 0.73 -15.60 -11.65
CA PHE A 34 0.38 -16.56 -12.70
C PHE A 34 1.35 -17.74 -12.82
N SER A 35 2.42 -17.83 -12.03
CA SER A 35 3.38 -18.93 -12.13
C SER A 35 2.80 -20.20 -11.49
N GLY A 36 2.56 -21.24 -12.28
CA GLY A 36 1.93 -22.49 -11.78
C GLY A 36 2.80 -23.32 -10.83
N ASN A 37 4.09 -23.00 -10.65
CA ASN A 37 4.99 -23.67 -9.71
C ASN A 37 5.96 -22.67 -9.07
N THR A 38 6.54 -23.03 -7.92
CA THR A 38 7.61 -22.27 -7.22
C THR A 38 8.96 -22.31 -7.93
N ASP A 39 9.06 -23.07 -9.02
CA ASP A 39 10.27 -23.23 -9.84
C ASP A 39 10.70 -21.95 -10.58
N PHE A 40 9.99 -20.83 -10.44
CA PHE A 40 10.48 -19.52 -10.94
C PHE A 40 11.75 -19.05 -10.22
N LEU A 41 12.09 -19.64 -9.07
CA LEU A 41 13.31 -19.35 -8.31
C LEU A 41 14.54 -20.15 -8.78
N THR A 42 14.35 -21.19 -9.60
CA THR A 42 15.42 -22.06 -10.11
C THR A 42 15.92 -21.60 -11.48
N ALA A 43 17.24 -21.45 -11.61
CA ALA A 43 17.87 -21.04 -12.86
C ALA A 43 17.61 -22.06 -13.98
N GLY A 44 17.00 -21.61 -15.09
CA GLY A 44 16.68 -22.44 -16.26
C GLY A 44 15.23 -22.95 -16.31
N SER A 45 14.40 -22.64 -15.33
CA SER A 45 12.98 -22.98 -15.37
C SER A 45 12.20 -22.06 -16.30
N SER A 46 11.33 -22.63 -17.13
CA SER A 46 10.40 -21.87 -17.96
C SER A 46 9.23 -21.38 -17.11
N LEU A 47 8.98 -20.07 -17.11
CA LEU A 47 7.77 -19.50 -16.54
C LEU A 47 6.54 -20.11 -17.25
N LYS A 48 5.81 -20.97 -16.55
CA LYS A 48 4.52 -21.51 -17.01
C LYS A 48 3.42 -20.65 -16.43
N LEU A 49 2.81 -19.82 -17.28
CA LEU A 49 1.66 -19.01 -16.93
C LEU A 49 0.42 -19.93 -16.82
N THR A 50 -0.09 -20.11 -15.61
CA THR A 50 -1.32 -20.86 -15.32
C THR A 50 -2.26 -20.05 -14.43
N TRP A 51 -3.54 -20.43 -14.43
CA TRP A 51 -4.57 -19.83 -13.58
C TRP A 51 -4.81 -20.60 -12.28
N GLU A 52 -4.02 -21.65 -12.04
CA GLU A 52 -4.21 -22.61 -10.94
C GLU A 52 -4.13 -21.91 -9.58
N ASN A 53 -3.17 -21.02 -9.37
CA ASN A 53 -3.06 -20.24 -8.12
C ASN A 53 -4.35 -19.48 -7.78
N TYR A 54 -5.01 -18.90 -8.79
CA TYR A 54 -6.26 -18.17 -8.57
C TYR A 54 -7.44 -19.11 -8.30
N GLN A 55 -7.49 -20.24 -9.00
CA GLN A 55 -8.52 -21.25 -8.75
C GLN A 55 -8.37 -21.85 -7.35
N ASP A 56 -7.15 -22.14 -6.92
CA ASP A 56 -6.86 -22.65 -5.58
C ASP A 56 -7.27 -21.65 -4.50
N ILE A 57 -6.91 -20.38 -4.63
CA ILE A 57 -7.26 -19.37 -3.62
C ILE A 57 -8.78 -19.12 -3.52
N ILE A 58 -9.53 -19.29 -4.63
CA ILE A 58 -10.97 -19.01 -4.68
C ILE A 58 -11.81 -20.23 -4.29
N PHE A 59 -11.44 -21.43 -4.75
CA PHE A 59 -12.25 -22.64 -4.63
C PHE A 59 -11.75 -23.62 -3.57
N ASN A 60 -10.51 -23.50 -3.09
CA ASN A 60 -9.98 -24.39 -2.07
C ASN A 60 -10.45 -23.97 -0.67
N SER A 61 -11.27 -24.81 -0.02
CA SER A 61 -11.76 -24.59 1.35
C SER A 61 -10.64 -24.51 2.39
N SER A 62 -9.44 -25.01 2.08
CA SER A 62 -8.26 -24.93 2.97
C SER A 62 -7.67 -23.52 3.06
N LEU A 63 -7.98 -22.65 2.08
CA LEU A 63 -7.50 -21.28 2.00
C LEU A 63 -8.70 -20.32 1.88
N PRO A 64 -9.43 -20.03 2.98
CA PRO A 64 -10.64 -19.21 2.94
C PRO A 64 -10.31 -17.72 2.75
N LEU A 65 -9.87 -17.32 1.54
CA LEU A 65 -9.49 -15.95 1.19
C LEU A 65 -10.56 -14.93 1.61
N PHE A 66 -11.82 -15.21 1.31
CA PHE A 66 -12.93 -14.30 1.63
C PHE A 66 -13.09 -14.07 3.13
N HIS A 67 -12.77 -15.08 3.96
CA HIS A 67 -12.79 -14.93 5.41
C HIS A 67 -11.67 -13.99 5.88
N TYR A 68 -10.45 -14.18 5.36
CA TYR A 68 -9.32 -13.30 5.68
C TYR A 68 -9.54 -11.87 5.21
N LEU A 69 -10.11 -11.71 4.01
CA LEU A 69 -10.44 -10.40 3.46
C LEU A 69 -11.52 -9.70 4.30
N LYS A 70 -12.58 -10.42 4.67
CA LYS A 70 -13.64 -9.88 5.54
C LYS A 70 -13.10 -9.48 6.90
N ASN A 71 -12.28 -10.32 7.53
CA ASN A 71 -11.67 -9.99 8.83
C ASN A 71 -10.80 -8.73 8.73
N SER A 72 -9.93 -8.66 7.72
CA SER A 72 -9.05 -7.50 7.52
C SER A 72 -9.83 -6.22 7.23
N LEU A 73 -10.90 -6.32 6.44
CA LEU A 73 -11.77 -5.18 6.13
C LEU A 73 -12.50 -4.68 7.38
N ILE A 74 -13.06 -5.58 8.19
CA ILE A 74 -13.75 -5.20 9.44
C ILE A 74 -12.77 -4.57 10.41
N VAL A 75 -11.63 -5.21 10.66
CA VAL A 75 -10.63 -4.72 11.61
C VAL A 75 -10.07 -3.36 11.18
N SER A 76 -9.69 -3.20 9.92
CA SER A 76 -9.17 -1.93 9.41
C SER A 76 -10.22 -0.81 9.42
N ALA A 77 -11.47 -1.09 9.04
CA ALA A 77 -12.54 -0.10 9.06
C ALA A 77 -12.88 0.37 10.47
N VAL A 78 -13.04 -0.58 11.42
CA VAL A 78 -13.31 -0.26 12.82
C VAL A 78 -12.13 0.51 13.43
N SER A 79 -10.90 0.08 13.18
CA SER A 79 -9.71 0.77 13.65
C SER A 79 -9.60 2.19 13.10
N ALA A 80 -9.79 2.37 11.78
CA ALA A 80 -9.76 3.68 11.15
C ALA A 80 -10.85 4.62 11.70
N LEU A 81 -12.07 4.10 11.92
CA LEU A 81 -13.18 4.86 12.49
C LEU A 81 -12.86 5.37 13.89
N PHE A 82 -12.42 4.49 14.79
CA PHE A 82 -12.09 4.91 16.15
C PHE A 82 -10.86 5.82 16.17
N ALA A 83 -9.81 5.50 15.41
CA ALA A 83 -8.61 6.32 15.32
C ALA A 83 -8.94 7.74 14.83
N THR A 84 -9.73 7.88 13.77
CA THR A 84 -10.14 9.21 13.27
C THR A 84 -11.07 9.94 14.23
N LEU A 85 -12.00 9.24 14.88
CA LEU A 85 -12.88 9.85 15.89
C LEU A 85 -12.07 10.44 17.05
N PHE A 86 -11.15 9.67 17.63
CA PHE A 86 -10.33 10.17 18.74
C PHE A 86 -9.31 11.20 18.27
N ALA A 87 -8.65 11.01 17.13
CA ALA A 87 -7.69 11.97 16.58
C ALA A 87 -8.35 13.33 16.31
N THR A 88 -9.57 13.36 15.77
CA THR A 88 -10.29 14.62 15.51
C THR A 88 -10.71 15.33 16.81
N LEU A 89 -11.20 14.59 17.81
CA LEU A 89 -11.51 15.14 19.13
C LEU A 89 -10.27 15.73 19.82
N SER A 90 -9.16 14.99 19.82
CA SER A 90 -7.88 15.47 20.36
C SER A 90 -7.36 16.69 19.61
N ALA A 91 -7.39 16.67 18.27
CA ALA A 91 -6.96 17.80 17.45
C ALA A 91 -7.83 19.04 17.71
N TYR A 92 -9.15 18.87 17.86
CA TYR A 92 -10.06 19.97 18.20
C TYR A 92 -9.75 20.55 19.57
N ALA A 93 -9.51 19.70 20.57
CA ALA A 93 -9.19 20.16 21.91
C ALA A 93 -7.87 20.94 21.96
N ILE A 94 -6.83 20.44 21.29
CA ILE A 94 -5.52 21.11 21.20
C ILE A 94 -5.62 22.41 20.40
N THR A 95 -6.42 22.48 19.35
CA THR A 95 -6.46 23.72 18.55
C THR A 95 -7.31 24.80 19.22
N ARG A 96 -8.49 24.45 19.77
CA ARG A 96 -9.48 25.43 20.22
C ARG A 96 -9.41 25.79 21.71
N PHE A 97 -8.99 24.87 22.59
CA PHE A 97 -8.91 25.18 24.02
C PHE A 97 -7.51 25.68 24.43
N SER A 98 -7.47 26.47 25.51
CA SER A 98 -6.25 26.95 26.17
C SER A 98 -6.14 26.29 27.54
N PHE A 99 -5.33 25.23 27.64
CA PHE A 99 -5.09 24.47 28.88
C PHE A 99 -3.58 24.36 29.18
N PRO A 100 -3.18 24.29 30.46
CA PRO A 100 -1.78 24.09 30.82
C PRO A 100 -1.30 22.72 30.30
N GLY A 101 -0.19 22.69 29.55
CA GLY A 101 0.33 21.49 28.88
C GLY A 101 0.00 21.36 27.37
N LYS A 102 -0.71 22.33 26.79
CA LYS A 102 -1.08 22.38 25.35
C LYS A 102 0.09 22.17 24.37
N ILE A 103 1.29 22.61 24.72
CA ILE A 103 2.50 22.50 23.87
C ILE A 103 3.18 21.13 24.04
N ILE A 104 3.07 20.50 25.22
CA ILE A 104 3.76 19.25 25.52
C ILE A 104 3.21 18.11 24.65
N ILE A 105 1.88 18.02 24.50
CA ILE A 105 1.21 16.96 23.74
C ILE A 105 1.73 16.85 22.29
N PRO A 106 1.68 17.90 21.45
CA PRO A 106 2.20 17.82 20.07
C PRO A 106 3.73 17.65 20.01
N VAL A 107 4.49 18.20 20.97
CA VAL A 107 5.96 18.04 21.00
C VAL A 107 6.33 16.58 21.26
N THR A 108 5.66 15.90 22.19
CA THR A 108 5.90 14.46 22.46
C THR A 108 5.45 13.54 21.32
N MET A 109 4.54 13.99 20.46
CA MET A 109 4.15 13.22 19.26
C MET A 109 5.16 13.37 18.11
N LEU A 110 5.89 14.48 18.08
CA LEU A 110 6.86 14.80 17.02
C LEU A 110 8.27 14.30 17.35
N ALA A 111 8.58 14.11 18.63
CA ALA A 111 9.82 13.50 19.14
C ALA A 111 9.75 11.97 19.06
#